data_AF-A0A6A5WQ47-F1
#
_entry.id   AF-A0A6A5WQ47-F1
#
_cell.length_a   1.000
_cell.length_b   1.000
_cell.length_c   1.000
_cell.angle_alpha   90.00
_cell.angle_beta   90.00
_cell.angle_gamma   90.00
#
_symmetry.space_group_name_H-M   'P 1'
#
loop_
_entity.id
_entity.type
_entity.pdbx_description
1 polymer ?
#
loop_
_entity_poly.entity_id
_entity_poly.type
_entity_poly.pdbx_seq_one_letter_code
_entity_poly.pdbx_strand_id
1 'polypeptide(L)'
;MAEEAAAHHLLNVLEERELNVDLDKILAAFEDASTRADTAIWVNEYLNEETLLSKEELELYRTLKKKGVLEQYENDEQPIRPILDRELASAIDSLQNSTAAIEQQCKVLEAQRDALMALRGLDKPNLEVEHLRNERRRRENQEKSRLDIMVEDVSVSITDQLTDTQRDLDSEKSALKSYLAERLASDDKILTALPGIVSKIVTEPHISEDENSIDQWCKAIIAFRTSEIKARVDTAYLNSINQSSPDDLPKGSESELWEEKAALQAELETLHSEIASVAEMVVEHELRKPMMDIKERKERERTQTRSAWLKYVLSTLEYMGKRLDTVATHNKNVNDFQRALSHVNDAAIQRTHHPKVDNSTPSRRHTASGSKSAFTPLIKLKPTKSLELPAALADALRYAGVSFNQDSIEALREALSKTQREREKKLKDHYASASTSTHELLAEKMGTADVGLRAILNPLYQHTPFQEVHLADPTLELDLKSMEKELEDADRKLLNAEASELSLSDPKVRAFISKFGTGKK
;
A
#
# COMPACT_ATOMS: atom_id res chain seq x y z
N MET A 1 57.60 -57.79 104.06
CA MET A 1 58.31 -56.56 103.62
C MET A 1 57.42 -55.32 103.77
N ALA A 2 56.33 -55.15 103.02
CA ALA A 2 55.42 -53.99 103.21
C ALA A 2 54.59 -54.07 104.51
N GLU A 3 54.25 -55.29 104.94
CA GLU A 3 53.39 -55.55 106.10
C GLU A 3 54.11 -55.32 107.46
N GLU A 4 55.39 -55.70 107.55
CA GLU A 4 56.22 -55.43 108.73
C GLU A 4 56.52 -53.93 108.86
N ALA A 5 56.69 -53.23 107.73
CA ALA A 5 56.86 -51.78 107.72
C ALA A 5 55.60 -51.05 108.24
N ALA A 6 54.39 -51.53 107.94
CA ALA A 6 53.15 -50.97 108.45
C ALA A 6 52.99 -51.16 109.99
N ALA A 7 53.40 -52.32 110.52
CA ALA A 7 53.40 -52.55 111.97
C ALA A 7 54.41 -51.65 112.70
N HIS A 8 55.62 -51.47 112.15
CA HIS A 8 56.60 -50.53 112.69
C HIS A 8 56.16 -49.07 112.57
N HIS A 9 55.48 -48.69 111.48
CA HIS A 9 54.92 -47.35 111.30
C HIS A 9 53.83 -47.04 112.34
N LEU A 10 52.93 -47.99 112.59
CA LEU A 10 51.91 -47.84 113.64
C LEU A 10 52.56 -47.71 115.04
N LEU A 11 53.58 -48.52 115.35
CA LEU A 11 54.27 -48.45 116.64
C LEU A 11 55.02 -47.13 116.83
N ASN A 12 55.73 -46.64 115.82
CA ASN A 12 56.38 -45.33 115.87
C ASN A 12 55.37 -44.20 116.10
N VAL A 13 54.22 -44.22 115.40
CA VAL A 13 53.20 -43.18 115.57
C VAL A 13 52.56 -43.20 116.97
N LEU A 14 52.42 -44.38 117.58
CA LEU A 14 51.89 -44.52 118.95
C LEU A 14 52.90 -44.07 120.02
N GLU A 15 54.17 -44.40 119.83
CA GLU A 15 55.26 -43.98 120.72
C GLU A 15 55.48 -42.45 120.66
N GLU A 16 55.48 -41.88 119.46
CA GLU A 16 55.62 -40.42 119.25
C GLU A 16 54.51 -39.58 119.87
N ARG A 17 53.35 -40.20 120.19
CA ARG A 17 52.15 -39.51 120.71
C ARG A 17 51.85 -39.80 122.18
N GLU A 18 52.72 -40.52 122.88
CA GLU A 18 52.58 -40.90 124.30
C GLU A 18 51.22 -41.57 124.62
N LEU A 19 50.72 -42.39 123.70
CA LEU A 19 49.46 -43.13 123.90
C LEU A 19 49.74 -44.46 124.61
N ASN A 20 49.36 -44.58 125.88
CA ASN A 20 49.51 -45.81 126.66
C ASN A 20 48.59 -46.93 126.13
N VAL A 21 49.11 -47.79 125.28
CA VAL A 21 48.41 -48.98 124.75
C VAL A 21 49.28 -50.22 124.93
N ASP A 22 48.66 -51.35 125.29
CA ASP A 22 49.36 -52.63 125.51
C ASP A 22 49.99 -53.16 124.20
N LEU A 23 51.32 -53.12 124.14
CA LEU A 23 52.14 -53.52 122.98
C LEU A 23 51.84 -54.96 122.51
N ASP A 24 51.61 -55.87 123.46
CA ASP A 24 51.35 -57.29 123.18
C ASP A 24 50.03 -57.52 122.42
N LYS A 25 49.03 -56.63 122.57
CA LYS A 25 47.75 -56.74 121.86
C LYS A 25 47.85 -56.30 120.40
N ILE A 26 48.72 -55.34 120.11
CA ILE A 26 48.95 -54.83 118.75
C ILE A 26 49.74 -55.87 117.95
N LEU A 27 50.78 -56.45 118.55
CA LEU A 27 51.54 -57.53 117.92
C LEU A 27 50.66 -58.77 117.66
N ALA A 28 49.77 -59.12 118.58
CA ALA A 28 48.79 -60.20 118.38
C ALA A 28 47.83 -59.93 117.20
N ALA A 29 47.43 -58.67 116.96
CA ALA A 29 46.57 -58.31 115.84
C ALA A 29 47.26 -58.40 114.47
N PHE A 30 48.59 -58.30 114.43
CA PHE A 30 49.40 -58.51 113.23
C PHE A 30 49.89 -59.97 113.06
N GLU A 31 49.80 -60.82 114.09
CA GLU A 31 50.09 -62.25 113.97
C GLU A 31 48.96 -63.06 113.30
N ASP A 32 47.70 -62.59 113.36
CA ASP A 32 46.57 -63.28 112.73
C ASP A 32 46.50 -63.02 111.21
N ALA A 33 46.41 -64.08 110.41
CA ALA A 33 46.63 -64.02 108.96
C ALA A 33 45.47 -63.39 108.17
N SER A 34 44.27 -63.33 108.77
CA SER A 34 43.08 -62.75 108.13
C SER A 34 42.99 -61.23 108.30
N THR A 35 43.42 -60.69 109.43
CA THR A 35 43.36 -59.26 109.75
C THR A 35 44.60 -58.49 109.32
N ARG A 36 45.74 -59.15 109.09
CA ARG A 36 47.02 -58.51 108.74
C ARG A 36 46.98 -57.63 107.49
N ALA A 37 46.28 -58.08 106.44
CA ALA A 37 46.22 -57.33 105.18
C ALA A 37 45.34 -56.08 105.31
N ASP A 38 44.19 -56.22 105.95
CA ASP A 38 43.25 -55.12 106.17
C ASP A 38 43.82 -54.09 107.15
N THR A 39 44.56 -54.51 108.18
CA THR A 39 45.23 -53.58 109.10
C THR A 39 46.40 -52.86 108.41
N ALA A 40 47.16 -53.52 107.54
CA ALA A 40 48.23 -52.85 106.78
C ALA A 40 47.69 -51.83 105.77
N ILE A 41 46.56 -52.12 105.11
CA ILE A 41 45.87 -51.17 104.22
C ILE A 41 45.31 -50.01 105.04
N TRP A 42 44.67 -50.29 106.18
CA TRP A 42 44.14 -49.25 107.07
C TRP A 42 45.26 -48.34 107.60
N VAL A 43 46.41 -48.89 107.98
CA VAL A 43 47.57 -48.08 108.40
C VAL A 43 48.06 -47.20 107.26
N ASN A 44 48.22 -47.72 106.04
CA ASN A 44 48.68 -46.92 104.91
C ASN A 44 47.64 -45.96 104.35
N GLU A 45 46.35 -46.15 104.62
CA GLU A 45 45.30 -45.24 104.16
C GLU A 45 45.07 -44.10 105.17
N TYR A 46 45.11 -44.41 106.48
CA TYR A 46 44.75 -43.46 107.52
C TYR A 46 45.95 -42.89 108.31
N LEU A 47 47.14 -43.50 108.24
CA LEU A 47 48.37 -43.00 108.88
C LEU A 47 49.40 -42.49 107.85
N ASN A 48 49.03 -41.51 107.01
CA ASN A 48 49.94 -40.83 106.07
C ASN A 48 50.28 -39.40 106.50
N GLU A 49 51.30 -38.79 105.89
CA GLU A 49 51.71 -37.39 106.13
C GLU A 49 50.55 -36.38 105.90
N GLU A 50 49.58 -36.73 105.06
CA GLU A 50 48.40 -35.88 104.80
C GLU A 50 47.31 -36.00 105.89
N THR A 51 47.28 -37.09 106.66
CA THR A 51 46.24 -37.36 107.67
C THR A 51 46.74 -37.28 109.12
N LEU A 52 48.04 -37.41 109.35
CA LEU A 52 48.68 -37.25 110.65
C LEU A 52 49.34 -35.89 110.77
N LEU A 53 48.90 -35.08 111.75
CA LEU A 53 49.63 -33.86 112.14
C LEU A 53 51.05 -34.23 112.57
N SER A 54 52.07 -33.59 111.98
CA SER A 54 53.45 -33.77 112.38
C SER A 54 53.70 -33.32 113.83
N LYS A 55 54.82 -33.73 114.45
CA LYS A 55 55.13 -33.37 115.85
C LYS A 55 55.12 -31.86 116.08
N GLU A 56 55.68 -31.11 115.13
CA GLU A 56 55.70 -29.65 115.16
C GLU A 56 54.29 -29.07 115.02
N GLU A 57 53.46 -29.64 114.15
CA GLU A 57 52.07 -29.22 113.96
C GLU A 57 51.18 -29.55 115.16
N LEU A 58 51.42 -30.67 115.84
CA LEU A 58 50.69 -31.07 117.04
C LEU A 58 51.05 -30.17 118.24
N GLU A 59 52.33 -29.83 118.40
CA GLU A 59 52.77 -28.81 119.35
C GLU A 59 52.18 -27.43 119.00
N LEU A 60 52.15 -27.07 117.71
CA LEU A 60 51.52 -25.84 117.24
C LEU A 60 50.02 -25.84 117.55
N TYR A 61 49.31 -26.95 117.30
CA TYR A 61 47.89 -27.09 117.60
C TYR A 61 47.62 -27.00 119.10
N ARG A 62 48.42 -27.67 119.95
CA ARG A 62 48.31 -27.58 121.41
C ARG A 62 48.61 -26.17 121.93
N THR A 63 49.59 -25.48 121.36
CA THR A 63 49.91 -24.09 121.73
C THR A 63 48.86 -23.10 121.24
N LEU A 64 48.31 -23.28 120.04
CA LEU A 64 47.19 -22.49 119.50
C LEU A 64 45.89 -22.73 120.29
N LYS A 65 45.62 -23.96 120.71
CA LYS A 65 44.48 -24.31 121.58
C LYS A 65 44.62 -23.69 122.98
N LYS A 66 45.82 -23.69 123.56
CA LYS A 66 46.09 -23.00 124.83
C LYS A 66 46.00 -21.47 124.71
N LYS A 67 46.25 -20.91 123.52
CA LYS A 67 46.16 -19.46 123.24
C LYS A 67 44.79 -18.99 122.75
N GLY A 68 43.81 -19.89 122.58
CA GLY A 68 42.43 -19.53 122.22
C GLY A 68 42.24 -18.99 120.80
N VAL A 69 43.20 -19.21 119.89
CA VAL A 69 43.20 -18.62 118.54
C VAL A 69 42.40 -19.46 117.52
N LEU A 70 42.12 -20.73 117.83
CA LEU A 70 41.37 -21.64 116.95
C LEU A 70 39.89 -21.24 116.77
N GLU A 71 39.26 -20.63 117.78
CA GLU A 71 37.86 -20.18 117.71
C GLU A 71 37.66 -19.00 116.72
N GLN A 72 38.75 -18.35 116.29
CA GLN A 72 38.71 -17.24 115.35
C GLN A 72 38.72 -17.68 113.88
N TYR A 73 39.04 -18.94 113.58
CA TYR A 73 39.12 -19.47 112.20
C TYR A 73 37.96 -20.39 111.81
N GLU A 74 37.04 -20.71 112.72
CA GLU A 74 35.83 -21.50 112.42
C GLU A 74 34.73 -20.69 111.71
N ASN A 75 34.87 -19.37 111.59
CA ASN A 75 33.77 -18.47 111.17
C ASN A 75 33.90 -17.84 109.77
N ASP A 76 34.94 -18.14 109.00
CA ASP A 76 35.07 -17.59 107.63
C ASP A 76 34.88 -18.66 106.55
N GLU A 77 34.00 -18.33 105.61
CA GLU A 77 33.54 -19.11 104.47
C GLU A 77 34.71 -19.71 103.65
N GLN A 78 34.59 -21.01 103.37
CA GLN A 78 35.28 -21.78 102.33
C GLN A 78 36.81 -21.60 102.26
N PRO A 79 37.61 -22.63 102.59
CA PRO A 79 39.06 -22.56 102.38
C PRO A 79 39.33 -22.34 100.88
N ILE A 80 39.76 -21.13 100.52
CA ILE A 80 40.21 -20.80 99.17
C ILE A 80 41.44 -21.66 98.93
N ARG A 81 41.26 -22.71 98.14
CA ARG A 81 42.35 -23.56 97.65
C ARG A 81 43.35 -22.64 96.91
N PRO A 82 44.65 -22.67 97.24
CA PRO A 82 45.65 -21.94 96.48
C PRO A 82 45.65 -22.45 95.03
N ILE A 83 45.48 -21.52 94.09
CA ILE A 83 45.45 -21.81 92.65
C ILE A 83 46.80 -22.43 92.28
N LEU A 84 46.77 -23.61 91.67
CA LEU A 84 47.98 -24.32 91.28
C LEU A 84 48.56 -23.71 89.99
N ASP A 85 49.88 -23.57 89.89
CA ASP A 85 50.54 -22.96 88.71
C ASP A 85 50.16 -23.64 87.38
N ARG A 86 49.84 -24.94 87.40
CA ARG A 86 49.32 -25.68 86.23
C ARG A 86 47.94 -25.19 85.78
N GLU A 87 47.08 -24.85 86.72
CA GLU A 87 45.73 -24.35 86.43
C GLU A 87 45.83 -22.94 85.84
N LEU A 88 46.73 -22.10 86.37
CA LEU A 88 47.08 -20.80 85.81
C LEU A 88 47.62 -20.91 84.38
N ALA A 89 48.58 -21.80 84.13
CA ALA A 89 49.11 -22.03 82.78
C ALA A 89 48.01 -22.48 81.81
N SER A 90 47.14 -23.43 82.22
CA SER A 90 46.03 -23.89 81.37
C SER A 90 44.99 -22.79 81.10
N ALA A 91 44.74 -21.91 82.08
CA ALA A 91 43.83 -20.78 81.92
C ALA A 91 44.42 -19.72 80.99
N ILE A 92 45.74 -19.49 81.05
CA ILE A 92 46.46 -18.60 80.13
C ILE A 92 46.40 -19.14 78.70
N ASP A 93 46.70 -20.43 78.50
CA ASP A 93 46.66 -21.05 77.16
C ASP A 93 45.23 -21.03 76.59
N SER A 94 44.22 -21.31 77.42
CA SER A 94 42.81 -21.22 77.04
C SER A 94 42.40 -19.79 76.67
N LEU A 95 42.83 -18.80 77.45
CA LEU A 95 42.58 -17.39 77.18
C LEU A 95 43.27 -16.93 75.89
N GLN A 96 44.52 -17.33 75.67
CA GLN A 96 45.26 -17.01 74.45
C GLN A 96 44.61 -17.64 73.22
N ASN A 97 44.19 -18.90 73.30
CA ASN A 97 43.46 -19.56 72.21
C ASN A 97 42.11 -18.89 71.93
N SER A 98 41.38 -18.50 72.99
CA SER A 98 40.13 -17.75 72.86
C SER A 98 40.36 -16.37 72.22
N THR A 99 41.42 -15.67 72.64
CA THR A 99 41.79 -14.35 72.10
C THR A 99 42.18 -14.47 70.62
N ALA A 100 42.97 -15.49 70.25
CA ALA A 100 43.33 -15.75 68.86
C ALA A 100 42.10 -16.11 68.00
N ALA A 101 41.16 -16.87 68.55
CA ALA A 101 39.90 -17.18 67.86
C ALA A 101 39.03 -15.93 67.66
N ILE A 102 38.95 -15.05 68.66
CA ILE A 102 38.24 -13.78 68.57
C ILE A 102 38.90 -12.86 67.52
N GLU A 103 40.23 -12.76 67.50
CA GLU A 103 40.95 -11.99 66.48
C GLU A 103 40.69 -12.51 65.05
N GLN A 104 40.65 -13.82 64.86
CA GLN A 104 40.28 -14.42 63.58
C GLN A 104 38.83 -14.07 63.19
N GLN A 105 37.90 -14.13 64.14
CA GLN A 105 36.51 -13.74 63.91
C GLN A 105 36.38 -12.26 63.56
N CYS A 106 37.11 -11.37 64.25
CA CYS A 106 37.15 -9.94 63.93
C CYS A 106 37.65 -9.70 62.50
N LYS A 107 38.72 -10.38 62.07
CA LYS A 107 39.23 -10.28 60.69
C LYS A 107 38.21 -10.74 59.65
N VAL A 108 37.46 -11.81 59.94
CA VAL A 108 36.39 -12.28 59.05
C VAL A 108 35.25 -11.27 58.98
N LEU A 109 34.84 -10.68 60.11
CA LEU A 109 33.80 -9.66 60.15
C LEU A 109 34.22 -8.37 59.46
N GLU A 110 35.49 -7.96 59.57
CA GLU A 110 36.04 -6.84 58.81
C GLU A 110 36.01 -7.12 57.30
N ALA A 111 36.44 -8.31 56.88
CA ALA A 111 36.36 -8.71 55.48
C ALA A 111 34.91 -8.76 54.97
N GLN A 112 33.96 -9.25 55.77
CA GLN A 112 32.54 -9.23 55.45
C GLN A 112 31.99 -7.80 55.39
N ARG A 113 32.37 -6.92 56.32
CA ARG A 113 31.99 -5.51 56.32
C ARG A 113 32.48 -4.82 55.06
N ASP A 114 33.74 -5.05 54.68
CA ASP A 114 34.33 -4.43 53.51
C ASP A 114 33.70 -4.98 52.21
N ALA A 115 33.38 -6.28 52.15
CA ALA A 115 32.62 -6.86 51.05
C ALA A 115 31.20 -6.28 50.95
N LEU A 116 30.50 -6.09 52.07
CA LEU A 116 29.18 -5.45 52.10
C LEU A 116 29.24 -3.98 51.70
N MET A 117 30.28 -3.25 52.10
CA MET A 117 30.50 -1.86 51.69
C MET A 117 30.83 -1.76 50.20
N ALA A 118 31.58 -2.71 49.65
CA ALA A 118 31.84 -2.81 48.21
C ALA A 118 30.56 -3.13 47.41
N LEU A 119 29.73 -4.06 47.89
CA LEU A 119 28.41 -4.37 47.32
C LEU A 119 27.47 -3.17 47.36
N ARG A 120 27.42 -2.45 48.49
CA ARG A 120 26.65 -1.19 48.61
C ARG A 120 27.17 -0.09 47.69
N GLY A 121 28.45 -0.12 47.33
CA GLY A 121 29.04 0.75 46.31
C GLY A 121 28.54 0.43 44.90
N LEU A 122 28.39 -0.85 44.55
CA LEU A 122 27.85 -1.31 43.26
C LEU A 122 26.33 -1.11 43.14
N ASP A 123 25.60 -1.24 44.25
CA ASP A 123 24.13 -1.12 44.29
C ASP A 123 23.64 0.33 44.30
N LYS A 124 24.54 1.31 44.14
CA LYS A 124 24.13 2.67 43.79
C LYS A 124 23.58 2.63 42.36
N PRO A 125 22.26 2.81 42.15
CA PRO A 125 21.74 2.87 40.81
C PRO A 125 22.48 3.99 40.11
N ASN A 126 23.04 3.70 38.93
CA ASN A 126 23.67 4.71 38.12
C ASN A 126 22.55 5.65 37.64
N LEU A 127 22.27 6.69 38.45
CA LEU A 127 21.18 7.64 38.26
C LEU A 127 21.25 8.24 36.87
N GLU A 128 22.46 8.47 36.34
CA GLU A 128 22.67 8.96 34.98
C GLU A 128 22.13 7.99 33.92
N VAL A 129 22.36 6.68 34.06
CA VAL A 129 21.84 5.67 33.12
C VAL A 129 20.32 5.56 33.20
N GLU A 130 19.73 5.61 34.39
CA GLU A 130 18.27 5.63 34.56
C GLU A 130 17.64 6.92 34.05
N HIS A 131 18.28 8.08 34.25
CA HIS A 131 17.86 9.35 33.68
C HIS A 131 17.90 9.30 32.14
N LEU A 132 18.99 8.81 31.54
CA LEU A 132 19.09 8.65 30.08
C LEU A 132 18.05 7.70 29.51
N ARG A 133 17.73 6.59 30.21
CA ARG A 133 16.65 5.66 29.82
C ARG A 133 15.28 6.32 29.90
N ASN A 134 14.99 7.06 30.96
CA ASN A 134 13.72 7.75 31.13
C ASN A 134 13.54 8.90 30.13
N GLU A 135 14.61 9.64 29.83
CA GLU A 135 14.59 10.64 28.75
C GLU A 135 14.31 10.00 27.38
N ARG A 136 14.97 8.87 27.08
CA ARG A 136 14.72 8.12 25.84
C ARG A 136 13.25 7.69 25.75
N ARG A 137 12.70 7.04 26.78
CA ARG A 137 11.28 6.64 26.81
C ARG A 137 10.34 7.84 26.65
N ARG A 138 10.67 8.98 27.24
CA ARG A 138 9.87 10.20 27.09
C ARG A 138 9.88 10.70 25.65
N ARG A 139 11.04 10.71 24.98
CA ARG A 139 11.15 11.09 23.57
C ARG A 139 10.38 10.11 22.68
N GLU A 140 10.57 8.81 22.86
CA GLU A 140 9.84 7.76 22.13
C GLU A 140 8.32 7.89 22.31
N ASN A 141 7.83 8.16 23.52
CA ASN A 141 6.41 8.37 23.77
C ASN A 141 5.88 9.65 23.11
N GLN A 142 6.66 10.73 23.08
CA GLN A 142 6.29 11.97 22.39
C GLN A 142 6.24 11.77 20.88
N GLU A 143 7.21 11.05 20.31
CA GLU A 143 7.24 10.68 18.90
C GLU A 143 6.06 9.78 18.55
N LYS A 144 5.78 8.76 19.37
CA LYS A 144 4.61 7.90 19.21
C LYS A 144 3.31 8.71 19.23
N SER A 145 3.12 9.59 20.22
CA SER A 145 1.91 10.42 20.27
C SER A 145 1.78 11.36 19.08
N ARG A 146 2.91 11.87 18.56
CA ARG A 146 2.93 12.71 17.36
C ARG A 146 2.55 11.91 16.13
N LEU A 147 3.08 10.69 15.99
CA LEU A 147 2.74 9.78 14.90
C LEU A 147 1.27 9.37 14.96
N ASP A 148 0.73 9.05 16.15
CA ASP A 148 -0.68 8.72 16.34
C ASP A 148 -1.60 9.87 15.90
N ILE A 149 -1.25 11.12 16.25
CA ILE A 149 -1.99 12.31 15.78
C ILE A 149 -1.90 12.45 14.26
N MET A 150 -0.72 12.24 13.66
CA MET A 150 -0.55 12.32 12.21
C MET A 150 -1.32 11.21 11.47
N VAL A 151 -1.38 10.01 12.04
CA VAL A 151 -2.16 8.89 11.48
C VAL A 151 -3.65 9.19 11.55
N GLU A 152 -4.13 9.74 12.67
CA GLU A 152 -5.54 10.15 12.80
C GLU A 152 -5.89 11.26 11.80
N ASP A 153 -5.04 12.29 11.67
CA ASP A 153 -5.26 13.39 10.73
C ASP A 153 -5.32 12.90 9.27
N VAL A 154 -4.41 11.99 8.89
CA VAL A 154 -4.45 11.35 7.57
C VAL A 154 -5.70 10.49 7.41
N SER A 155 -6.12 9.77 8.45
CA SER A 155 -7.32 8.92 8.40
C SER A 155 -8.58 9.76 8.21
N VAL A 156 -8.73 10.85 8.97
CA VAL A 156 -9.82 11.81 8.83
C VAL A 156 -9.80 12.46 7.44
N SER A 157 -8.63 12.87 6.96
CA SER A 157 -8.50 13.45 5.62
C SER A 157 -8.89 12.47 4.52
N ILE A 158 -8.54 11.18 4.63
CA ILE A 158 -8.95 10.15 3.68
C ILE A 158 -10.47 9.95 3.74
N THR A 159 -11.06 9.89 4.93
CA THR A 159 -12.52 9.72 5.05
C THR A 159 -13.27 10.93 4.49
N ASP A 160 -12.80 12.15 4.74
CA ASP A 160 -13.42 13.36 4.22
C ASP A 160 -13.38 13.37 2.68
N GLN A 161 -12.20 13.14 2.09
CA GLN A 161 -12.04 13.05 0.63
C GLN A 161 -12.92 11.95 0.02
N LEU A 162 -13.04 10.82 0.70
CA LEU A 162 -13.87 9.71 0.24
C LEU A 162 -15.36 10.02 0.30
N THR A 163 -15.81 10.73 1.35
CA THR A 163 -17.20 11.17 1.46
C THR A 163 -17.54 12.27 0.45
N ASP A 164 -16.61 13.19 0.19
CA ASP A 164 -16.77 14.23 -0.84
C ASP A 164 -16.86 13.61 -2.23
N THR A 165 -15.94 12.71 -2.57
CA THR A 165 -15.96 12.00 -3.87
C THR A 165 -17.20 11.12 -4.04
N GLN A 166 -17.69 10.48 -2.97
CA GLN A 166 -18.96 9.74 -2.99
C GLN A 166 -20.15 10.69 -3.23
N ARG A 167 -20.17 11.86 -2.61
CA ARG A 167 -21.22 12.87 -2.81
C ARG A 167 -21.22 13.41 -4.24
N ASP A 168 -20.03 13.67 -4.79
CA ASP A 168 -19.87 14.10 -6.18
C ASP A 168 -20.39 13.03 -7.14
N LEU A 169 -20.03 11.76 -6.92
CA LEU A 169 -20.56 10.61 -7.66
C LEU A 169 -22.09 10.51 -7.63
N ASP A 170 -22.69 10.67 -6.45
CA ASP A 170 -24.14 10.62 -6.30
C ASP A 170 -24.82 11.80 -7.03
N SER A 171 -24.19 12.96 -7.02
CA SER A 171 -24.64 14.14 -7.78
C SER A 171 -24.56 13.89 -9.29
N GLU A 172 -23.45 13.35 -9.80
CA GLU A 172 -23.27 13.00 -11.20
C GLU A 172 -24.27 11.92 -11.65
N LYS A 173 -24.49 10.89 -10.82
CA LYS A 173 -25.47 9.83 -11.09
C LYS A 173 -26.90 10.39 -11.14
N SER A 174 -27.23 11.35 -10.28
CA SER A 174 -28.54 12.01 -10.30
C SER A 174 -28.72 12.89 -11.54
N ALA A 175 -27.68 13.63 -11.94
CA ALA A 175 -27.66 14.45 -13.15
C ALA A 175 -27.74 13.59 -14.42
N LEU A 176 -27.06 12.45 -14.44
CA LEU A 176 -27.13 11.49 -15.54
C LEU A 176 -28.52 10.89 -15.69
N LYS A 177 -29.19 10.56 -14.57
CA LYS A 177 -30.57 10.07 -14.57
C LYS A 177 -31.56 11.11 -15.10
N SER A 178 -31.46 12.36 -14.67
CA SER A 178 -32.34 13.43 -15.16
C SER A 178 -32.09 13.72 -16.64
N TYR A 179 -30.81 13.77 -17.05
CA TYR A 179 -30.42 13.90 -18.45
C TYR A 179 -30.98 12.75 -19.31
N LEU A 180 -30.83 11.50 -18.86
CA LEU A 180 -31.40 10.33 -19.54
C LEU A 180 -32.92 10.42 -19.67
N ALA A 181 -33.62 10.77 -18.60
CA ALA A 181 -35.08 10.87 -18.62
C ALA A 181 -35.57 11.96 -19.59
N GLU A 182 -34.93 13.14 -19.58
CA GLU A 182 -35.28 14.22 -20.51
C GLU A 182 -35.02 13.83 -21.97
N ARG A 183 -33.88 13.18 -22.23
CA ARG A 183 -33.49 12.78 -23.59
C ARG A 183 -34.34 11.64 -24.13
N LEU A 184 -34.61 10.62 -23.33
CA LEU A 184 -35.51 9.53 -23.71
C LEU A 184 -36.93 10.06 -23.95
N ALA A 185 -37.42 10.98 -23.12
CA ALA A 185 -38.71 11.64 -23.37
C ALA A 185 -38.71 12.48 -24.65
N SER A 186 -37.57 13.09 -25.02
CA SER A 186 -37.43 13.79 -26.30
C SER A 186 -37.43 12.82 -27.49
N ASP A 187 -36.84 11.65 -27.33
CA ASP A 187 -36.78 10.61 -28.37
C ASP A 187 -38.13 9.95 -28.57
N ASP A 188 -38.86 9.66 -27.50
CA ASP A 188 -40.23 9.16 -27.56
C ASP A 188 -41.15 10.14 -28.31
N LYS A 189 -40.96 11.46 -28.16
CA LYS A 189 -41.69 12.47 -28.96
C LYS A 189 -41.35 12.38 -30.45
N ILE A 190 -40.09 12.13 -30.80
CA ILE A 190 -39.67 11.97 -32.21
C ILE A 190 -40.23 10.66 -32.77
N LEU A 191 -40.14 9.57 -32.00
CA LEU A 191 -40.63 8.24 -32.38
C LEU A 191 -42.15 8.22 -32.53
N THR A 192 -42.89 8.93 -31.68
CA THR A 192 -44.36 9.08 -31.81
C THR A 192 -44.78 9.92 -33.02
N ALA A 193 -43.95 10.87 -33.47
CA ALA A 193 -44.17 11.62 -34.71
C ALA A 193 -43.83 10.81 -35.97
N LEU A 194 -43.01 9.77 -35.84
CA LEU A 194 -42.46 8.98 -36.94
C LEU A 194 -43.53 8.21 -37.75
N PRO A 195 -44.57 7.59 -37.15
CA PRO A 195 -45.69 7.01 -37.88
C PRO A 195 -46.38 7.99 -38.85
N GLY A 196 -46.50 9.27 -38.47
CA GLY A 196 -47.08 10.30 -39.33
C GLY A 196 -46.20 10.72 -40.51
N ILE A 197 -44.90 10.44 -40.42
CA ILE A 197 -43.94 10.59 -41.53
C ILE A 197 -43.95 9.33 -42.40
N VAL A 198 -44.00 8.15 -41.78
CA VAL A 198 -44.06 6.86 -42.45
C VAL A 198 -45.34 6.74 -43.28
N SER A 199 -46.48 7.22 -42.79
CA SER A 199 -47.72 7.24 -43.59
C SER A 199 -47.59 8.05 -44.89
N LYS A 200 -46.81 9.15 -44.88
CA LYS A 200 -46.49 9.95 -46.09
C LYS A 200 -45.50 9.25 -47.02
N ILE A 201 -44.65 8.38 -46.49
CA ILE A 201 -43.67 7.58 -47.24
C ILE A 201 -44.34 6.36 -47.87
N VAL A 202 -45.27 5.73 -47.15
CA VAL A 202 -45.90 4.45 -47.50
C VAL A 202 -47.12 4.64 -48.39
N THR A 203 -47.65 5.86 -48.56
CA THR A 203 -48.77 6.11 -49.48
C THR A 203 -48.56 5.39 -50.82
N GLU A 204 -49.33 4.32 -50.98
CA GLU A 204 -49.17 3.31 -52.00
C GLU A 204 -49.34 3.96 -53.38
N PRO A 205 -48.53 3.56 -54.38
CA PRO A 205 -48.81 3.94 -55.75
C PRO A 205 -50.15 3.29 -56.17
N HIS A 206 -51.21 4.06 -56.22
CA HIS A 206 -52.30 3.83 -57.18
C HIS A 206 -51.75 4.07 -58.60
N ILE A 207 -50.79 3.26 -59.07
CA ILE A 207 -50.20 3.42 -60.40
C ILE A 207 -49.98 2.04 -61.00
N SER A 208 -51.01 1.61 -61.74
CA SER A 208 -50.97 0.59 -62.79
C SER A 208 -52.10 0.83 -63.79
N GLU A 209 -53.17 1.52 -63.39
CA GLU A 209 -54.31 1.79 -64.27
C GLU A 209 -54.16 3.07 -65.11
N ASP A 210 -53.38 4.05 -64.64
CA ASP A 210 -53.25 5.36 -65.30
C ASP A 210 -52.52 5.35 -66.64
N GLU A 211 -51.57 4.44 -66.86
CA GLU A 211 -50.79 4.42 -68.11
C GLU A 211 -51.58 3.75 -69.25
N ASN A 212 -52.20 2.63 -68.92
CA ASN A 212 -53.11 1.93 -69.83
C ASN A 212 -54.34 2.80 -70.13
N SER A 213 -54.81 3.60 -69.17
CA SER A 213 -55.90 4.54 -69.41
C SER A 213 -55.43 5.71 -70.30
N ILE A 214 -54.29 6.37 -70.04
CA ILE A 214 -53.78 7.45 -70.92
C ILE A 214 -53.65 6.96 -72.37
N ASP A 215 -53.13 5.74 -72.57
CA ASP A 215 -52.99 5.14 -73.90
C ASP A 215 -54.34 4.85 -74.57
N GLN A 216 -55.32 4.35 -73.81
CA GLN A 216 -56.68 4.12 -74.32
C GLN A 216 -57.36 5.43 -74.70
N TRP A 217 -57.21 6.49 -73.90
CA TRP A 217 -57.82 7.78 -74.14
C TRP A 217 -57.17 8.48 -75.34
N CYS A 218 -55.84 8.40 -75.49
CA CYS A 218 -55.14 8.90 -76.67
C CYS A 218 -55.62 8.19 -77.94
N LYS A 219 -55.74 6.85 -77.92
CA LYS A 219 -56.29 6.08 -79.05
C LYS A 219 -57.72 6.47 -79.38
N ALA A 220 -58.57 6.68 -78.37
CA ALA A 220 -59.95 7.14 -78.58
C ALA A 220 -59.99 8.55 -79.20
N ILE A 221 -59.15 9.48 -78.74
CA ILE A 221 -59.07 10.84 -79.28
C ILE A 221 -58.57 10.83 -80.74
N ILE A 222 -57.59 9.99 -81.07
CA ILE A 222 -57.12 9.81 -82.46
C ILE A 222 -58.27 9.33 -83.35
N ALA A 223 -59.03 8.32 -82.89
CA ALA A 223 -60.17 7.80 -83.64
C ALA A 223 -61.26 8.88 -83.84
N PHE A 224 -61.61 9.63 -82.79
CA PHE A 224 -62.59 10.71 -82.89
C PHE A 224 -62.13 11.84 -83.83
N ARG A 225 -60.89 12.33 -83.69
CA ARG A 225 -60.35 13.39 -84.57
C ARG A 225 -60.24 12.93 -86.02
N THR A 226 -59.82 11.68 -86.26
CA THR A 226 -59.77 11.10 -87.60
C THR A 226 -61.16 11.07 -88.22
N SER A 227 -62.18 10.63 -87.46
CA SER A 227 -63.56 10.60 -87.94
C SER A 227 -64.14 11.99 -88.20
N GLU A 228 -63.80 12.97 -87.35
CA GLU A 228 -64.23 14.36 -87.48
C GLU A 228 -63.61 15.01 -88.73
N ILE A 229 -62.31 14.84 -88.94
CA ILE A 229 -61.61 15.41 -90.10
C ILE A 229 -62.12 14.76 -91.39
N LYS A 230 -62.30 13.43 -91.42
CA LYS A 230 -62.90 12.74 -92.58
C LYS A 230 -64.30 13.26 -92.89
N ALA A 231 -65.17 13.37 -91.88
CA ALA A 231 -66.50 13.93 -92.06
C ALA A 231 -66.46 15.38 -92.57
N ARG A 232 -65.53 16.22 -92.09
CA ARG A 232 -65.34 17.58 -92.61
C ARG A 232 -64.88 17.60 -94.07
N VAL A 233 -63.94 16.74 -94.45
CA VAL A 233 -63.50 16.60 -95.85
C VAL A 233 -64.65 16.14 -96.74
N ASP A 234 -65.41 15.13 -96.33
CA ASP A 234 -66.58 14.62 -97.06
C ASP A 234 -67.65 15.71 -97.22
N THR A 235 -67.94 16.49 -96.17
CA THR A 235 -68.90 17.60 -96.26
C THR A 235 -68.40 18.72 -97.18
N ALA A 236 -67.12 19.06 -97.15
CA ALA A 236 -66.53 20.05 -98.06
C ALA A 236 -66.60 19.58 -99.52
N TYR A 237 -66.30 18.30 -99.77
CA TYR A 237 -66.41 17.67 -101.09
C TYR A 237 -67.86 17.70 -101.59
N LEU A 238 -68.84 17.24 -100.80
CA LEU A 238 -70.26 17.26 -101.18
C LEU A 238 -70.79 18.69 -101.36
N ASN A 239 -70.36 19.65 -100.54
CA ASN A 239 -70.75 21.05 -100.70
C ASN A 239 -70.16 21.66 -101.98
N SER A 240 -68.94 21.29 -102.38
CA SER A 240 -68.33 21.75 -103.63
C SER A 240 -69.07 21.22 -104.87
N ILE A 241 -69.57 19.98 -104.80
CA ILE A 241 -70.42 19.38 -105.85
C ILE A 241 -71.76 20.13 -105.93
N ASN A 242 -72.37 20.44 -104.79
CA ASN A 242 -73.68 21.13 -104.74
C ASN A 242 -73.59 22.62 -105.11
N GLN A 243 -72.42 23.25 -104.99
CA GLN A 243 -72.18 24.65 -105.34
C GLN A 243 -71.73 24.86 -106.79
N SER A 244 -71.40 23.79 -107.52
CA SER A 244 -71.08 23.88 -108.95
C SER A 244 -72.32 24.22 -109.77
N SER A 245 -72.29 25.38 -110.43
CA SER A 245 -73.29 25.81 -111.42
C SER A 245 -73.19 24.94 -112.68
N PRO A 246 -74.30 24.64 -113.39
CA PRO A 246 -74.28 23.89 -114.65
C PRO A 246 -73.48 24.56 -115.79
N ASP A 247 -72.96 25.77 -115.60
CA ASP A 247 -72.14 26.50 -116.59
C ASP A 247 -70.62 26.25 -116.44
N ASP A 248 -70.18 25.62 -115.33
CA ASP A 248 -68.76 25.31 -115.03
C ASP A 248 -68.35 23.87 -115.41
N LEU A 249 -69.16 23.17 -116.20
CA LEU A 249 -68.86 21.80 -116.64
C LEU A 249 -67.62 21.76 -117.57
N PRO A 250 -66.62 20.91 -117.30
CA PRO A 250 -65.42 20.83 -118.14
C PRO A 250 -65.79 20.36 -119.55
N LYS A 251 -65.35 21.10 -120.56
CA LYS A 251 -65.49 20.72 -121.98
C LYS A 251 -64.44 19.65 -122.33
N GLY A 252 -64.63 18.44 -121.83
CA GLY A 252 -63.77 17.27 -122.10
C GLY A 252 -64.57 16.09 -122.68
N SER A 253 -63.87 15.11 -123.27
CA SER A 253 -64.51 13.87 -123.70
C SER A 253 -64.97 13.05 -122.49
N GLU A 254 -66.04 12.25 -122.64
CA GLU A 254 -66.63 11.47 -121.54
C GLU A 254 -65.62 10.49 -120.90
N SER A 255 -64.58 10.08 -121.65
CA SER A 255 -63.48 9.25 -121.17
C SER A 255 -62.51 10.01 -120.25
N GLU A 256 -62.19 11.27 -120.56
CA GLU A 256 -61.25 12.10 -119.78
C GLU A 256 -61.88 12.49 -118.42
N LEU A 257 -63.18 12.78 -118.40
CA LEU A 257 -63.92 13.09 -117.16
C LEU A 257 -64.00 11.89 -116.21
N TRP A 258 -64.08 10.67 -116.74
CA TRP A 258 -64.06 9.44 -115.94
C TRP A 258 -62.70 9.18 -115.31
N GLU A 259 -61.62 9.44 -116.05
CA GLU A 259 -60.24 9.30 -115.57
C GLU A 259 -59.91 10.36 -114.50
N GLU A 260 -60.34 11.61 -114.71
CA GLU A 260 -60.18 12.70 -113.72
C GLU A 260 -60.96 12.42 -112.42
N LYS A 261 -62.20 11.91 -112.52
CA LYS A 261 -62.98 11.47 -111.36
C LYS A 261 -62.29 10.32 -110.61
N ALA A 262 -61.75 9.35 -111.32
CA ALA A 262 -61.03 8.23 -110.72
C ALA A 262 -59.74 8.68 -110.02
N ALA A 263 -59.00 9.63 -110.63
CA ALA A 263 -57.82 10.23 -110.04
C ALA A 263 -58.15 11.01 -108.76
N LEU A 264 -59.17 11.87 -108.78
CA LEU A 264 -59.63 12.62 -107.61
C LEU A 264 -60.13 11.70 -106.48
N GLN A 265 -60.78 10.59 -106.82
CA GLN A 265 -61.19 9.60 -105.83
C GLN A 265 -59.98 8.90 -105.19
N ALA A 266 -58.95 8.57 -105.98
CA ALA A 266 -57.71 7.99 -105.47
C ALA A 266 -56.93 8.99 -104.59
N GLU A 267 -56.91 10.26 -104.95
CA GLU A 267 -56.33 11.33 -104.12
C GLU A 267 -57.09 11.50 -102.80
N LEU A 268 -58.43 11.43 -102.83
CA LEU A 268 -59.26 11.49 -101.63
C LEU A 268 -59.03 10.29 -100.71
N GLU A 269 -58.91 9.08 -101.26
CA GLU A 269 -58.56 7.87 -100.50
C GLU A 269 -57.16 7.98 -99.88
N THR A 270 -56.21 8.55 -100.62
CA THR A 270 -54.85 8.83 -100.14
C THR A 270 -54.88 9.84 -98.99
N LEU A 271 -55.61 10.96 -99.15
CA LEU A 271 -55.82 11.96 -98.09
C LEU A 271 -56.47 11.35 -96.84
N HIS A 272 -57.47 10.49 -97.00
CA HIS A 272 -58.12 9.78 -95.89
C HIS A 272 -57.18 8.83 -95.14
N SER A 273 -56.16 8.29 -95.81
CA SER A 273 -55.11 7.48 -95.17
C SER A 273 -54.11 8.35 -94.40
N GLU A 274 -53.74 9.51 -94.95
CA GLU A 274 -52.80 10.44 -94.32
C GLU A 274 -53.39 11.13 -93.09
N ILE A 275 -54.69 11.46 -93.09
CA ILE A 275 -55.40 12.09 -91.96
C ILE A 275 -55.21 11.31 -90.66
N ALA A 276 -55.22 9.97 -90.71
CA ALA A 276 -55.01 9.15 -89.52
C ALA A 276 -53.60 9.33 -88.93
N SER A 277 -52.57 9.33 -89.79
CA SER A 277 -51.18 9.51 -89.38
C SER A 277 -50.90 10.91 -88.82
N VAL A 278 -51.51 11.95 -89.41
CA VAL A 278 -51.38 13.33 -88.93
C VAL A 278 -52.12 13.51 -87.60
N ALA A 279 -53.32 12.95 -87.46
CA ALA A 279 -54.07 12.98 -86.20
C ALA A 279 -53.32 12.25 -85.06
N GLU A 280 -52.70 11.12 -85.35
CA GLU A 280 -51.82 10.41 -84.42
C GLU A 280 -50.63 11.26 -83.99
N MET A 281 -49.89 11.85 -84.94
CA MET A 281 -48.74 12.72 -84.65
C MET A 281 -49.12 13.92 -83.78
N VAL A 282 -50.27 14.56 -84.05
CA VAL A 282 -50.75 15.71 -83.28
C VAL A 282 -51.14 15.31 -81.86
N VAL A 283 -51.89 14.21 -81.67
CA VAL A 283 -52.27 13.72 -80.33
C VAL A 283 -51.04 13.26 -79.54
N GLU A 284 -50.09 12.60 -80.20
CA GLU A 284 -48.82 12.18 -79.61
C GLU A 284 -48.04 13.37 -79.06
N HIS A 285 -47.94 14.46 -79.84
CA HIS A 285 -47.18 15.64 -79.47
C HIS A 285 -47.92 16.56 -78.47
N GLU A 286 -49.21 16.84 -78.68
CA GLU A 286 -49.97 17.81 -77.88
C GLU A 286 -50.50 17.24 -76.56
N LEU A 287 -50.80 15.94 -76.50
CA LEU A 287 -51.48 15.35 -75.36
C LEU A 287 -50.61 14.30 -74.67
N ARG A 288 -50.15 13.27 -75.40
CA ARG A 288 -49.47 12.13 -74.80
C ARG A 288 -48.12 12.53 -74.16
N LYS A 289 -47.25 13.22 -74.91
CA LYS A 289 -45.93 13.65 -74.40
C LYS A 289 -46.05 14.53 -73.14
N PRO A 290 -46.85 15.62 -73.12
CA PRO A 290 -47.01 16.44 -71.91
C PRO A 290 -47.57 15.67 -70.71
N MET A 291 -48.53 14.76 -70.93
CA MET A 291 -49.09 13.94 -69.84
C MET A 291 -48.05 13.00 -69.24
N MET A 292 -47.23 12.36 -70.08
CA MET A 292 -46.13 11.51 -69.64
C MET A 292 -45.03 12.29 -68.93
N ASP A 293 -44.65 13.48 -69.44
CA ASP A 293 -43.65 14.34 -68.82
C ASP A 293 -44.09 14.84 -67.43
N ILE A 294 -45.36 15.21 -67.26
CA ILE A 294 -45.92 15.62 -65.97
C ILE A 294 -45.94 14.44 -64.98
N LYS A 295 -46.36 13.26 -65.44
CA LYS A 295 -46.32 12.03 -64.63
C LYS A 295 -44.89 11.71 -64.17
N GLU A 296 -43.93 11.72 -65.09
CA GLU A 296 -42.54 11.42 -64.77
C GLU A 296 -41.95 12.48 -63.83
N ARG A 297 -42.27 13.77 -64.02
CA ARG A 297 -41.88 14.82 -63.06
C ARG A 297 -42.47 14.56 -61.67
N LYS A 298 -43.76 14.22 -61.58
CA LYS A 298 -44.44 13.94 -60.31
C LYS A 298 -43.85 12.70 -59.62
N GLU A 299 -43.51 11.66 -60.37
CA GLU A 299 -42.87 10.46 -59.81
C GLU A 299 -41.42 10.74 -59.36
N ARG A 300 -40.65 11.55 -60.10
CA ARG A 300 -39.34 12.02 -59.64
C ARG A 300 -39.44 12.84 -58.35
N GLU A 301 -40.41 13.75 -58.26
CA GLU A 301 -40.63 14.54 -57.04
C GLU A 301 -41.06 13.65 -55.86
N ARG A 302 -41.95 12.68 -56.11
CA ARG A 302 -42.39 11.70 -55.10
C ARG A 302 -41.26 10.81 -54.60
N THR A 303 -40.43 10.30 -55.51
CA THR A 303 -39.26 9.48 -55.16
C THR A 303 -38.20 10.31 -54.43
N GLN A 304 -37.97 11.55 -54.85
CA GLN A 304 -37.02 12.46 -54.19
C GLN A 304 -37.49 12.82 -52.77
N THR A 305 -38.75 13.21 -52.60
CA THR A 305 -39.35 13.50 -51.28
C THR A 305 -39.32 12.26 -50.38
N ARG A 306 -39.69 11.07 -50.91
CA ARG A 306 -39.57 9.80 -50.20
C ARG A 306 -38.13 9.50 -49.76
N SER A 307 -37.16 9.71 -50.64
CA SER A 307 -35.75 9.50 -50.32
C SER A 307 -35.26 10.46 -49.23
N ALA A 308 -35.69 11.72 -49.27
CA ALA A 308 -35.34 12.73 -48.27
C ALA A 308 -35.93 12.38 -46.91
N TRP A 309 -37.20 11.95 -46.86
CA TRP A 309 -37.85 11.50 -45.62
C TRP A 309 -37.20 10.23 -45.06
N LEU A 310 -36.87 9.25 -45.90
CA LEU A 310 -36.15 8.05 -45.47
C LEU A 310 -34.76 8.39 -44.93
N LYS A 311 -34.03 9.29 -45.60
CA LYS A 311 -32.73 9.77 -45.13
C LYS A 311 -32.85 10.50 -43.79
N TYR A 312 -33.89 11.32 -43.61
CA TYR A 312 -34.18 11.95 -42.33
C TYR A 312 -34.39 10.90 -41.23
N VAL A 313 -35.28 9.93 -41.43
CA VAL A 313 -35.55 8.85 -40.47
C VAL A 313 -34.29 8.03 -40.13
N LEU A 314 -33.49 7.67 -41.14
CA LEU A 314 -32.23 6.95 -40.90
C LEU A 314 -31.25 7.80 -40.08
N SER A 315 -31.08 9.08 -40.44
CA SER A 315 -30.16 9.97 -39.73
C SER A 315 -30.59 10.25 -38.29
N THR A 316 -31.90 10.34 -38.01
CA THR A 316 -32.40 10.53 -36.65
C THR A 316 -32.22 9.27 -35.82
N LEU A 317 -32.50 8.09 -36.38
CA LEU A 317 -32.25 6.81 -35.70
C LEU A 317 -30.77 6.58 -35.43
N GLU A 318 -29.89 6.88 -36.39
CA GLU A 318 -28.44 6.79 -36.22
C GLU A 318 -27.94 7.76 -35.14
N TYR A 319 -28.46 8.99 -35.12
CA TYR A 319 -28.13 9.97 -34.08
C TYR A 319 -28.59 9.52 -32.69
N MET A 320 -29.81 9.00 -32.58
CA MET A 320 -30.34 8.43 -31.32
C MET A 320 -29.47 7.26 -30.84
N GLY A 321 -29.05 6.37 -31.75
CA GLY A 321 -28.16 5.25 -31.45
C GLY A 321 -26.79 5.70 -30.94
N LYS A 322 -26.09 6.57 -31.68
CA LYS A 322 -24.76 7.09 -31.27
C LYS A 322 -24.80 7.81 -29.93
N ARG A 323 -25.87 8.57 -29.67
CA ARG A 323 -26.05 9.24 -28.39
C ARG A 323 -26.29 8.23 -27.27
N LEU A 324 -27.11 7.19 -27.49
CA LEU A 324 -27.36 6.14 -26.51
C LEU A 324 -26.07 5.39 -26.16
N ASP A 325 -25.22 5.08 -27.15
CA ASP A 325 -23.89 4.49 -26.91
C ASP A 325 -22.98 5.40 -26.07
N THR A 326 -22.98 6.71 -26.37
CA THR A 326 -22.19 7.69 -25.59
C THR A 326 -22.66 7.76 -24.14
N VAL A 327 -23.98 7.72 -23.91
CA VAL A 327 -24.52 7.73 -22.55
C VAL A 327 -24.29 6.40 -21.84
N ALA A 328 -24.39 5.27 -22.55
CA ALA A 328 -24.13 3.94 -22.01
C ALA A 328 -22.66 3.78 -21.57
N THR A 329 -21.72 4.25 -22.39
CA THR A 329 -20.29 4.27 -22.04
C THR A 329 -20.00 5.17 -20.84
N HIS A 330 -20.58 6.38 -20.80
CA HIS A 330 -20.44 7.27 -19.64
C HIS A 330 -21.04 6.66 -18.36
N ASN A 331 -22.22 6.05 -18.44
CA ASN A 331 -22.83 5.33 -17.30
C ASN A 331 -21.95 4.16 -16.83
N LYS A 332 -21.35 3.40 -17.75
CA LYS A 332 -20.40 2.33 -17.41
C LYS A 332 -19.22 2.90 -16.61
N ASN A 333 -18.63 3.99 -17.07
CA ASN A 333 -17.50 4.64 -16.38
C ASN A 333 -17.87 5.10 -14.96
N VAL A 334 -19.05 5.72 -14.79
CA VAL A 334 -19.55 6.13 -13.47
C VAL A 334 -19.73 4.92 -12.55
N ASN A 335 -20.27 3.80 -13.05
CA ASN A 335 -20.43 2.57 -12.26
C ASN A 335 -19.09 1.90 -11.92
N ASP A 336 -18.14 1.87 -12.87
CA ASP A 336 -16.81 1.33 -12.63
C ASP A 336 -16.03 2.20 -11.63
N PHE A 337 -16.18 3.53 -11.68
CA PHE A 337 -15.63 4.45 -10.69
C PHE A 337 -16.27 4.25 -9.31
N GLN A 338 -17.60 4.06 -9.24
CA GLN A 338 -18.29 3.73 -7.99
C GLN A 338 -17.75 2.42 -7.37
N ARG A 339 -17.48 1.39 -8.20
CA ARG A 339 -16.88 0.13 -7.73
C ARG A 339 -15.44 0.30 -7.25
N ALA A 340 -14.65 1.12 -7.94
CA ALA A 340 -13.29 1.43 -7.52
C ALA A 340 -13.30 2.19 -6.18
N LEU A 341 -14.21 3.16 -6.03
CA LEU A 341 -14.37 3.94 -4.82
C LEU A 341 -14.84 3.08 -3.63
N SER A 342 -15.76 2.13 -3.83
CA SER A 342 -16.14 1.18 -2.77
C SER A 342 -14.96 0.30 -2.35
N HIS A 343 -14.14 -0.17 -3.30
CA HIS A 343 -12.95 -0.95 -2.97
C HIS A 343 -11.90 -0.13 -2.19
N VAL A 344 -11.71 1.14 -2.56
CA VAL A 344 -10.84 2.06 -1.80
C VAL A 344 -11.40 2.32 -0.41
N ASN A 345 -12.72 2.48 -0.28
CA ASN A 345 -13.39 2.64 1.01
C ASN A 345 -13.16 1.43 1.91
N ASP A 346 -13.40 0.22 1.41
CA ASP A 346 -13.21 -1.02 2.17
C ASP A 346 -11.74 -1.17 2.60
N ALA A 347 -10.79 -0.86 1.71
CA ALA A 347 -9.37 -0.88 2.03
C ALA A 347 -8.98 0.21 3.05
N ALA A 348 -9.60 1.38 3.00
CA ALA A 348 -9.38 2.45 3.97
C ALA A 348 -9.91 2.03 5.35
N ILE A 349 -11.13 1.51 5.44
CA ILE A 349 -11.75 1.01 6.68
C ILE A 349 -10.91 -0.11 7.31
N GLN A 350 -10.40 -1.06 6.50
CA GLN A 350 -9.53 -2.14 7.00
C GLN A 350 -8.21 -1.62 7.58
N ARG A 351 -7.61 -0.60 6.97
CA ARG A 351 -6.32 -0.04 7.40
C ARG A 351 -6.46 0.91 8.58
N THR A 352 -7.57 1.65 8.70
CA THR A 352 -7.82 2.54 9.84
C THR A 352 -8.24 1.78 11.09
N HIS A 353 -8.87 0.61 10.97
CA HIS A 353 -9.22 -0.23 12.12
C HIS A 353 -8.03 -0.95 12.80
N HIS A 354 -6.81 -0.88 12.24
CA HIS A 354 -5.61 -1.49 12.81
C HIS A 354 -4.52 -0.40 12.96
N PRO A 355 -4.36 0.25 14.14
CA PRO A 355 -3.94 -0.41 15.38
C PRO A 355 -4.57 0.18 16.66
N LYS A 356 -5.56 -0.50 17.25
CA LYS A 356 -5.81 -0.38 18.70
C LYS A 356 -4.93 -1.38 19.44
N VAL A 357 -3.77 -0.93 19.89
CA VAL A 357 -3.21 -1.49 21.13
C VAL A 357 -3.92 -0.74 22.25
N ASP A 358 -4.83 -1.43 22.92
CA ASP A 358 -5.56 -0.93 24.08
C ASP A 358 -4.58 -0.39 25.13
N ASN A 359 -4.51 0.94 25.23
CA ASN A 359 -4.12 1.60 26.46
C ASN A 359 -5.20 2.64 26.75
N SER A 360 -6.18 2.20 27.53
CA SER A 360 -7.19 3.05 28.13
C SER A 360 -6.53 4.18 28.91
N THR A 361 -6.66 5.41 28.45
CA THR A 361 -6.65 6.58 29.35
C THR A 361 -7.75 7.56 28.91
N PRO A 362 -8.45 8.18 29.88
CA PRO A 362 -9.69 8.88 29.61
C PRO A 362 -9.45 10.19 28.86
N SER A 363 -10.20 10.36 27.79
CA SER A 363 -10.34 11.60 27.01
C SER A 363 -10.66 12.79 27.92
N ARG A 364 -9.70 13.70 28.04
CA ARG A 364 -9.94 15.04 28.60
C ARG A 364 -10.42 15.91 27.45
N ARG A 365 -11.73 16.23 27.46
CA ARG A 365 -12.36 17.20 26.57
C ARG A 365 -11.55 18.50 26.57
N HIS A 366 -10.94 18.83 25.44
CA HIS A 366 -10.49 20.19 25.18
C HIS A 366 -11.54 20.88 24.33
N THR A 367 -12.17 21.85 24.97
CA THR A 367 -13.05 22.87 24.42
C THR A 367 -12.36 23.60 23.27
N ALA A 368 -13.12 23.79 22.18
CA ALA A 368 -12.78 24.69 21.10
C ALA A 368 -12.33 26.06 21.63
N SER A 369 -11.13 26.49 21.25
CA SER A 369 -10.70 27.87 21.38
C SER A 369 -9.77 28.22 20.23
N GLY A 370 -10.29 29.06 19.34
CA GLY A 370 -9.59 30.21 18.81
C GLY A 370 -8.26 29.99 18.10
N SER A 371 -8.35 29.90 16.78
CA SER A 371 -7.66 30.80 15.84
C SER A 371 -6.47 31.59 16.41
N LYS A 372 -5.27 31.29 15.90
CA LYS A 372 -4.28 32.26 15.40
C LYS A 372 -3.17 31.50 14.69
N SER A 373 -3.44 31.16 13.43
CA SER A 373 -2.40 30.88 12.46
C SER A 373 -1.66 32.19 12.16
N ALA A 374 -0.37 32.23 12.47
CA ALA A 374 0.54 33.29 12.09
C ALA A 374 0.82 33.17 10.59
N PHE A 375 -0.10 33.64 9.75
CA PHE A 375 0.22 34.06 8.40
C PHE A 375 0.21 35.58 8.34
N THR A 376 1.37 36.12 8.00
CA THR A 376 1.59 37.51 7.58
C THR A 376 0.48 37.98 6.62
N PRO A 377 -0.13 39.16 6.83
CA PRO A 377 -1.14 39.66 5.92
C PRO A 377 -0.47 40.05 4.60
N LEU A 378 -0.86 39.36 3.52
CA LEU A 378 -0.59 39.79 2.16
C LEU A 378 -1.22 41.18 1.98
N ILE A 379 -0.36 42.15 1.75
CA ILE A 379 -0.70 43.52 1.38
C ILE A 379 -1.65 43.43 0.18
N LYS A 380 -2.87 43.95 0.34
CA LYS A 380 -3.81 44.20 -0.77
C LYS A 380 -3.21 45.28 -1.68
N LEU A 381 -2.34 44.89 -2.57
CA LEU A 381 -2.02 45.68 -3.75
C LEU A 381 -3.20 45.53 -4.71
N LYS A 382 -3.92 46.64 -4.92
CA LYS A 382 -4.88 46.76 -6.03
C LYS A 382 -4.16 46.34 -7.31
N PRO A 383 -4.66 45.37 -8.09
CA PRO A 383 -4.12 45.15 -9.42
C PRO A 383 -4.46 46.37 -10.27
N THR A 384 -3.42 47.05 -10.73
CA THR A 384 -3.46 47.87 -11.95
C THR A 384 -4.07 47.00 -13.05
N LYS A 385 -5.04 47.56 -13.80
CA LYS A 385 -5.79 46.89 -14.87
C LYS A 385 -4.91 45.93 -15.68
N SER A 386 -5.00 44.64 -15.38
CA SER A 386 -4.48 43.57 -16.21
C SER A 386 -5.65 42.98 -17.01
N LEU A 387 -5.29 42.36 -18.13
CA LEU A 387 -6.19 41.86 -19.16
C LEU A 387 -7.43 41.14 -18.58
N GLU A 388 -8.63 41.50 -19.04
CA GLU A 388 -9.87 40.80 -18.64
C GLU A 388 -9.89 39.40 -19.25
N LEU A 389 -9.42 38.40 -18.49
CA LEU A 389 -9.58 36.99 -18.84
C LEU A 389 -10.94 36.46 -18.36
N PRO A 390 -11.55 35.52 -19.09
CA PRO A 390 -12.70 34.77 -18.60
C PRO A 390 -12.43 34.16 -17.22
N ALA A 391 -13.40 34.26 -16.29
CA ALA A 391 -13.25 33.83 -14.90
C ALA A 391 -12.74 32.39 -14.74
N ALA A 392 -13.18 31.48 -15.62
CA ALA A 392 -12.73 30.08 -15.63
C ALA A 392 -11.23 29.93 -15.92
N LEU A 393 -10.67 30.77 -16.80
CA LEU A 393 -9.24 30.75 -17.12
C LEU A 393 -8.42 31.40 -15.99
N ALA A 394 -8.93 32.46 -15.37
CA ALA A 394 -8.30 33.08 -14.21
C ALA A 394 -8.22 32.11 -13.02
N ASP A 395 -9.29 31.36 -12.75
CA ASP A 395 -9.32 30.34 -11.69
C ASP A 395 -8.43 29.14 -12.01
N ALA A 396 -8.39 28.68 -13.27
CA ALA A 396 -7.48 27.61 -13.70
C ALA A 396 -6.00 28.00 -13.54
N LEU A 397 -5.64 29.25 -13.88
CA LEU A 397 -4.29 29.78 -13.69
C LEU A 397 -3.93 29.93 -12.21
N ARG A 398 -4.89 30.32 -11.37
CA ARG A 398 -4.72 30.39 -9.92
C ARG A 398 -4.54 29.00 -9.30
N TYR A 399 -5.32 28.02 -9.74
CA TYR A 399 -5.18 26.62 -9.33
C TYR A 399 -3.82 26.05 -9.76
N ALA A 400 -3.35 26.41 -10.95
CA ALA A 400 -2.03 26.07 -11.44
C ALA A 400 -0.88 26.89 -10.80
N GLY A 401 -1.18 27.79 -9.84
CA GLY A 401 -0.19 28.60 -9.12
C GLY A 401 0.62 29.55 -10.02
N VAL A 402 0.07 30.00 -11.14
CA VAL A 402 0.73 30.94 -12.07
C VAL A 402 0.19 32.35 -11.83
N SER A 403 1.05 33.28 -11.43
CA SER A 403 0.65 34.68 -11.18
C SER A 403 0.34 35.41 -12.49
N PHE A 404 -0.88 35.94 -12.62
CA PHE A 404 -1.34 36.69 -13.79
C PHE A 404 -1.27 38.21 -13.53
N ASN A 405 -0.15 38.85 -13.89
CA ASN A 405 0.04 40.31 -13.79
C ASN A 405 0.59 40.90 -15.11
N GLN A 406 0.05 40.48 -16.25
CA GLN A 406 0.62 40.83 -17.55
C GLN A 406 -0.37 41.60 -18.44
N ASP A 407 0.19 42.54 -19.20
CA ASP A 407 -0.57 43.55 -19.93
C ASP A 407 -0.99 43.08 -21.35
N SER A 408 -0.46 41.94 -21.84
CA SER A 408 -0.78 41.37 -23.16
C SER A 408 -0.91 39.84 -23.14
N ILE A 409 -1.67 39.29 -24.10
CA ILE A 409 -1.86 37.83 -24.26
C ILE A 409 -0.56 37.15 -24.68
N GLU A 410 0.25 37.82 -25.51
CA GLU A 410 1.55 37.33 -25.97
C GLU A 410 2.52 37.15 -24.80
N ALA A 411 2.58 38.14 -23.88
CA ALA A 411 3.38 38.03 -22.67
C ALA A 411 2.91 36.88 -21.78
N LEU A 412 1.58 36.68 -21.66
CA LEU A 412 0.99 35.57 -20.92
C LEU A 412 1.43 34.22 -21.47
N ARG A 413 1.35 34.07 -22.80
CA ARG A 413 1.75 32.84 -23.46
C ARG A 413 3.24 32.57 -23.25
N GLU A 414 4.09 33.59 -23.32
CA GLU A 414 5.53 33.44 -23.09
C GLU A 414 5.82 33.04 -21.63
N ALA A 415 5.19 33.67 -20.66
CA ALA A 415 5.34 33.31 -19.25
C ALA A 415 4.81 31.91 -18.92
N LEU A 416 3.69 31.49 -19.54
CA LEU A 416 3.19 30.12 -19.42
C LEU A 416 4.17 29.11 -20.01
N SER A 417 4.73 29.41 -21.19
CA SER A 417 5.75 28.53 -21.79
C SER A 417 7.02 28.43 -20.94
N LYS A 418 7.41 29.53 -20.28
CA LYS A 418 8.55 29.56 -19.37
C LYS A 418 8.29 28.77 -18.10
N THR A 419 7.15 28.97 -17.46
CA THR A 419 6.77 28.23 -16.24
C THR A 419 6.59 26.74 -16.51
N GLN A 420 6.06 26.37 -17.68
CA GLN A 420 6.00 24.97 -18.12
C GLN A 420 7.41 24.35 -18.20
N ARG A 421 8.34 24.99 -18.93
CA ARG A 421 9.73 24.50 -19.04
C ARG A 421 10.43 24.42 -17.69
N GLU A 422 10.23 25.39 -16.81
CA GLU A 422 10.80 25.40 -15.46
C GLU A 422 10.27 24.24 -14.61
N ARG A 423 8.96 23.95 -14.69
CA ARG A 423 8.34 22.83 -13.97
C ARG A 423 8.77 21.48 -14.51
N GLU A 424 8.83 21.32 -15.83
CA GLU A 424 9.35 20.10 -16.46
C GLU A 424 10.80 19.85 -16.06
N LYS A 425 11.63 20.90 -16.01
CA LYS A 425 13.00 20.79 -15.52
C LYS A 425 13.05 20.38 -14.06
N LYS A 426 12.29 21.06 -13.18
CA LYS A 426 12.20 20.71 -11.75
C LYS A 426 11.73 19.27 -11.54
N LEU A 427 10.77 18.80 -12.32
CA LEU A 427 10.28 17.43 -12.23
C LEU A 427 11.37 16.41 -12.61
N LYS A 428 12.14 16.69 -13.67
CA LYS A 428 13.30 15.87 -14.03
C LYS A 428 14.38 15.88 -12.94
N ASP A 429 14.68 17.05 -12.38
CA ASP A 429 15.65 17.19 -11.29
C ASP A 429 15.20 16.45 -10.03
N HIS A 430 13.91 16.53 -9.67
CA HIS A 430 13.33 15.78 -8.56
C HIS A 430 13.36 14.27 -8.80
N TYR A 431 13.04 13.82 -10.02
CA TYR A 431 13.12 12.41 -10.37
C TYR A 431 14.56 11.88 -10.25
N ALA A 432 15.53 12.62 -10.79
CA ALA A 432 16.94 12.25 -10.71
C ALA A 432 17.43 12.23 -9.25
N SER A 433 17.08 13.25 -8.46
CA SER A 433 17.44 13.32 -7.04
C SER A 433 16.78 12.24 -6.18
N ALA A 434 15.50 11.93 -6.43
CA ALA A 434 14.80 10.85 -5.74
C ALA A 434 15.38 9.48 -6.12
N SER A 435 15.61 9.23 -7.41
CA SER A 435 16.22 8.00 -7.89
C SER A 435 17.60 7.80 -7.27
N THR A 436 18.51 8.79 -7.36
CA THR A 436 19.84 8.71 -6.76
C THR A 436 19.79 8.51 -5.25
N SER A 437 18.97 9.27 -4.52
CA SER A 437 18.81 9.10 -3.07
C SER A 437 18.30 7.71 -2.70
N THR A 438 17.35 7.15 -3.46
CA THR A 438 16.84 5.79 -3.20
C THR A 438 17.88 4.72 -3.49
N HIS A 439 18.67 4.88 -4.56
CA HIS A 439 19.77 3.98 -4.88
C HIS A 439 20.88 4.03 -3.84
N GLU A 440 21.25 5.22 -3.36
CA GLU A 440 22.25 5.38 -2.29
C GLU A 440 21.78 4.75 -0.99
N LEU A 441 20.53 4.99 -0.59
CA LEU A 441 19.97 4.37 0.62
C LEU A 441 19.92 2.84 0.50
N LEU A 442 19.49 2.32 -0.65
CA LEU A 442 19.48 0.87 -0.90
C LEU A 442 20.89 0.30 -0.88
N ALA A 443 21.87 0.95 -1.52
CA ALA A 443 23.26 0.52 -1.52
C ALA A 443 23.84 0.52 -0.09
N GLU A 444 23.55 1.53 0.73
CA GLU A 444 23.98 1.58 2.13
C GLU A 444 23.34 0.45 2.95
N LYS A 445 22.03 0.20 2.80
CA LYS A 445 21.33 -0.87 3.53
C LYS A 445 21.78 -2.26 3.07
N MET A 446 21.98 -2.48 1.78
CA MET A 446 22.50 -3.75 1.27
C MET A 446 23.96 -3.96 1.67
N GLY A 447 24.80 -2.93 1.59
CA GLY A 447 26.20 -3.01 2.03
C GLY A 447 26.34 -3.29 3.52
N THR A 448 25.53 -2.63 4.37
CA THR A 448 25.50 -2.92 5.82
C THR A 448 24.96 -4.31 6.13
N ALA A 449 23.92 -4.77 5.42
CA ALA A 449 23.39 -6.12 5.55
C ALA A 449 24.41 -7.19 5.13
N ASP A 450 25.13 -6.96 4.04
CA ASP A 450 26.17 -7.86 3.52
C ASP A 450 27.39 -7.92 4.45
N VAL A 451 27.83 -6.78 4.99
CA VAL A 451 28.86 -6.75 6.04
C VAL A 451 28.40 -7.47 7.30
N GLY A 452 27.15 -7.27 7.73
CA GLY A 452 26.57 -7.98 8.87
C GLY A 452 26.47 -9.50 8.64
N LEU A 453 26.07 -9.90 7.44
CA LEU A 453 25.99 -11.30 7.04
C LEU A 453 27.38 -11.95 7.04
N ARG A 454 28.39 -11.30 6.43
CA ARG A 454 29.78 -11.79 6.49
C ARG A 454 30.31 -11.84 7.92
N ALA A 455 29.98 -10.88 8.77
CA ALA A 455 30.38 -10.89 10.17
C ALA A 455 29.77 -12.05 10.97
N ILE A 456 28.60 -12.55 10.57
CA ILE A 456 27.95 -13.73 11.17
C ILE A 456 28.48 -15.03 10.56
N LEU A 457 28.65 -15.09 9.24
CA LEU A 457 29.09 -16.30 8.54
C LEU A 457 30.58 -16.58 8.74
N ASN A 458 31.44 -15.56 8.81
CA ASN A 458 32.88 -15.74 8.97
C ASN A 458 33.27 -16.50 10.26
N PRO A 459 32.74 -16.15 11.46
CA PRO A 459 33.00 -16.94 12.67
C PRO A 459 32.39 -18.35 12.62
N LEU A 460 31.25 -18.49 11.93
CA LEU A 460 30.50 -19.74 11.86
C LEU A 460 31.20 -20.78 10.97
N TYR A 461 31.89 -20.32 9.93
CA TYR A 461 32.68 -21.16 9.01
C TYR A 461 34.19 -21.15 9.28
N GLN A 462 34.67 -20.40 10.29
CA GLN A 462 36.08 -20.34 10.66
C GLN A 462 36.67 -21.71 11.05
N HIS A 463 35.83 -22.63 11.51
CA HIS A 463 36.22 -23.95 12.01
C HIS A 463 35.77 -25.12 11.13
N THR A 464 35.17 -24.84 9.97
CA THR A 464 34.79 -25.88 9.00
C THR A 464 35.85 -26.02 7.91
N PRO A 465 36.11 -27.23 7.38
CA PRO A 465 37.12 -27.45 6.32
C PRO A 465 36.77 -26.75 4.99
N PHE A 466 35.55 -26.21 4.88
CA PHE A 466 35.12 -25.30 3.83
C PHE A 466 34.93 -23.92 4.49
N GLN A 467 35.96 -23.07 4.43
CA GLN A 467 35.99 -21.75 5.06
C GLN A 467 34.95 -20.77 4.48
N GLU A 468 34.39 -21.07 3.31
CA GLU A 468 33.36 -20.28 2.62
C GLU A 468 32.31 -21.21 1.98
N VAL A 469 31.04 -21.11 2.38
CA VAL A 469 29.94 -21.77 1.67
C VAL A 469 29.57 -20.92 0.47
N HIS A 470 30.08 -21.32 -0.69
CA HIS A 470 29.63 -20.82 -1.97
C HIS A 470 28.27 -21.48 -2.27
N LEU A 471 27.20 -20.69 -2.21
CA LEU A 471 25.84 -21.15 -2.56
C LEU A 471 25.66 -21.31 -4.07
N ALA A 472 26.60 -20.79 -4.86
CA ALA A 472 26.65 -20.96 -6.31
C ALA A 472 27.52 -22.17 -6.66
N ASP A 473 27.06 -22.96 -7.64
CA ASP A 473 27.85 -24.03 -8.22
C ASP A 473 29.13 -23.42 -8.83
N PRO A 474 30.34 -23.88 -8.42
CA PRO A 474 31.60 -23.33 -8.93
C PRO A 474 31.73 -23.45 -10.45
N THR A 475 31.05 -24.41 -11.06
CA THR A 475 30.98 -24.53 -12.52
C THR A 475 30.20 -23.36 -13.14
N LEU A 476 29.10 -22.97 -12.52
CA LEU A 476 28.23 -21.89 -12.98
C LEU A 476 28.89 -20.53 -12.78
N GLU A 477 29.67 -20.33 -11.71
CA GLU A 477 30.51 -19.13 -11.54
C GLU A 477 31.64 -19.05 -12.58
N LEU A 478 32.26 -20.17 -12.93
CA LEU A 478 33.27 -20.20 -13.99
C LEU A 478 32.64 -19.90 -15.35
N ASP A 479 31.45 -20.43 -15.62
CA ASP A 479 30.69 -20.13 -16.84
C ASP A 479 30.23 -18.67 -16.89
N LEU A 480 29.78 -18.10 -15.76
CA LEU A 480 29.44 -16.67 -15.66
C LEU A 480 30.66 -15.78 -15.90
N LYS A 481 31.81 -16.12 -15.31
CA LYS A 481 33.07 -15.41 -15.56
C LYS A 481 33.56 -15.58 -17.01
N SER A 482 33.27 -16.71 -17.64
CA SER A 482 33.53 -16.92 -19.07
C SER A 482 32.62 -16.04 -19.91
N MET A 483 31.32 -16.01 -19.64
CA MET A 483 30.36 -15.16 -20.32
C MET A 483 30.64 -13.68 -20.12
N GLU A 484 31.08 -13.26 -18.93
CA GLU A 484 31.47 -11.88 -18.64
C GLU A 484 32.70 -11.47 -19.46
N LYS A 485 33.71 -12.35 -19.57
CA LYS A 485 34.85 -12.13 -20.47
C LYS A 485 34.44 -12.11 -21.94
N GLU A 486 33.54 -13.00 -22.35
CA GLU A 486 33.01 -12.99 -23.72
C GLU A 486 32.23 -11.71 -24.02
N LEU A 487 31.48 -11.21 -23.04
CA LEU A 487 30.74 -9.96 -23.14
C LEU A 487 31.70 -8.77 -23.18
N GLU A 488 32.71 -8.70 -22.32
CA GLU A 488 33.75 -7.68 -22.38
C GLU A 488 34.50 -7.70 -23.72
N ASP A 489 34.81 -8.88 -24.24
CA ASP A 489 35.44 -9.02 -25.55
C ASP A 489 34.50 -8.64 -26.69
N ALA A 490 33.20 -8.93 -26.58
CA ALA A 490 32.18 -8.48 -27.53
C ALA A 490 32.00 -6.96 -27.47
N ASP A 491 32.01 -6.37 -26.29
CA ASP A 491 31.86 -4.94 -26.07
C ASP A 491 33.12 -4.20 -26.56
N ARG A 492 34.32 -4.76 -26.34
CA ARG A 492 35.56 -4.28 -26.97
C ARG A 492 35.53 -4.41 -28.48
N LYS A 493 34.97 -5.50 -29.03
CA LYS A 493 34.79 -5.66 -30.48
C LYS A 493 33.78 -4.65 -31.02
N LEU A 494 32.73 -4.33 -30.28
CA LEU A 494 31.73 -3.34 -30.64
C LEU A 494 32.31 -1.93 -30.59
N LEU A 495 33.03 -1.58 -29.51
CA LEU A 495 33.80 -0.35 -29.41
C LEU A 495 34.85 -0.23 -30.52
N ASN A 496 35.53 -1.33 -30.88
CA ASN A 496 36.46 -1.34 -32.00
C ASN A 496 35.73 -1.22 -33.36
N ALA A 497 34.52 -1.75 -33.49
CA ALA A 497 33.69 -1.63 -34.68
C ALA A 497 33.07 -0.23 -34.84
N GLU A 498 32.72 0.43 -33.73
CA GLU A 498 32.27 1.82 -33.68
C GLU A 498 33.43 2.80 -33.87
N ALA A 499 34.60 2.50 -33.29
CA ALA A 499 35.83 3.30 -33.47
C ALA A 499 36.47 3.08 -34.84
N SER A 500 36.25 1.92 -35.47
CA SER A 500 36.51 1.75 -36.90
C SER A 500 35.40 2.46 -37.67
N GLU A 501 35.53 3.77 -37.84
CA GLU A 501 34.82 4.46 -38.91
C GLU A 501 35.06 3.66 -40.19
N LEU A 502 33.99 3.12 -40.78
CA LEU A 502 34.00 2.40 -42.05
C LEU A 502 34.58 3.31 -43.12
N SER A 503 35.90 3.29 -43.26
CA SER A 503 36.61 4.03 -44.28
C SER A 503 36.13 3.55 -45.65
N LEU A 504 35.83 4.50 -46.54
CA LEU A 504 35.53 4.24 -47.96
C LEU A 504 36.66 3.47 -48.69
N SER A 505 37.80 3.27 -48.04
CA SER A 505 38.91 2.43 -48.53
C SER A 505 38.79 0.94 -48.16
N ASP A 506 37.87 0.53 -47.29
CA ASP A 506 37.72 -0.86 -46.88
C ASP A 506 37.22 -1.72 -48.06
N PRO A 507 37.92 -2.83 -48.42
CA PRO A 507 37.52 -3.70 -49.52
C PRO A 507 36.08 -4.20 -49.43
N LYS A 508 35.51 -4.36 -48.22
CA LYS A 508 34.11 -4.78 -48.05
C LYS A 508 33.13 -3.67 -48.40
N VAL A 509 33.44 -2.42 -48.05
CA VAL A 509 32.64 -1.23 -48.39
C VAL A 509 32.71 -0.96 -49.90
N ARG A 510 33.89 -1.13 -50.53
CA ARG A 510 34.03 -1.06 -52.00
C ARG A 510 33.24 -2.14 -52.71
N ALA A 511 33.25 -3.38 -52.20
CA ALA A 511 32.44 -4.46 -52.75
C ALA A 511 30.94 -4.14 -52.65
N PHE A 512 30.49 -3.58 -51.53
CA PHE A 512 29.10 -3.15 -51.34
C PHE A 512 28.71 -1.98 -52.28
N ILE A 513 29.52 -0.93 -52.38
CA ILE A 513 29.29 0.19 -53.31
C ILE A 513 29.33 -0.28 -54.77
N SER A 514 30.22 -1.22 -55.12
CA SER A 514 30.24 -1.77 -56.48
C SER A 514 28.99 -2.60 -56.82
N LYS A 515 28.37 -3.22 -55.81
CA LYS A 515 27.21 -4.09 -55.98
C LYS A 515 25.88 -3.33 -55.94
N PHE A 516 25.81 -2.23 -55.19
CA PHE A 516 24.56 -1.48 -54.94
C PHE A 516 24.62 0.01 -55.33
N GLY A 517 25.81 0.56 -55.59
CA GLY A 517 26.02 1.98 -55.88
C GLY A 517 25.90 2.37 -57.36
N THR A 518 25.82 1.42 -58.28
CA THR A 518 25.57 1.72 -59.71
C THR A 518 24.07 1.74 -60.03
N GLY A 519 23.33 2.63 -59.35
CA GLY A 519 22.04 3.13 -59.82
C GLY A 519 22.30 4.32 -60.74
N LYS A 520 22.11 4.13 -62.05
CA LYS A 520 22.23 5.20 -63.06
C LYS A 520 21.29 6.37 -62.74
N LYS A 521 21.79 7.57 -63.09
CA LYS A 521 21.13 8.87 -63.19
C LYS A 521 19.68 8.82 -63.66
#